data_AF-A0A1F6V2F1-F1
#
_entry.id   AF-A0A1F6V2F1-F1
#
_cell.length_a   1.000
_cell.length_b   1.000
_cell.length_c   1.000
_cell.angle_alpha   90.00
_cell.angle_beta   90.00
_cell.angle_gamma   90.00
#
_symmetry.space_group_name_H-M   'P 1'
#
loop_
_entity.id
_entity.type
_entity.pdbx_description
1 polymer ?
#
loop_
_entity_poly.entity_id
_entity_poly.type
_entity_poly.pdbx_seq_one_letter_code
_entity_poly.pdbx_strand_id
1 'polypeptide(L)'
;MKVDAHCSFDKGFDRKMLEAFKETGDNVTMVPTMRNLWAFDWKCMKCGKKWYQGPTPTKCAENNFKGTGQPCDGKNFKRKMMWVGKSNPQSNSYCFDATPHFQYFNEYTKRPEYKEALEKTGLTETASLQGSCFMCTRDKYWKLELCDEKLGNWGNQGIEVAVKTWLSGGRVLVNHKTWYAHMFRTQGGDFGFPYPQSGNEVARCKKRVRDLFFEGKWDKAVHPLSWLLEKFWLVKGWTQEDLDKLKKNT
;
A
#
# COMPACT_ATOMS: atom_id res chain seq x y z
N MET A 1 9.49 12.40 -0.59
CA MET A 1 8.74 11.27 0.00
C MET A 1 7.30 11.69 0.17
N LYS A 2 6.35 10.80 -0.09
CA LYS A 2 4.92 10.97 0.21
C LYS A 2 4.51 9.87 1.17
N VAL A 3 3.70 10.21 2.18
CA VAL A 3 3.30 9.28 3.22
C VAL A 3 1.98 9.68 3.89
N ASP A 4 1.20 8.70 4.32
CA ASP A 4 0.02 8.89 5.15
C ASP A 4 0.39 9.37 6.56
N ALA A 5 -0.54 10.09 7.19
CA ALA A 5 -0.33 10.66 8.53
C ALA A 5 -0.18 9.64 9.67
N HIS A 6 -0.60 8.38 9.44
CA HIS A 6 -0.65 7.32 10.47
C HIS A 6 0.34 6.19 10.17
N CYS A 7 1.59 6.58 10.00
CA CYS A 7 2.71 5.70 9.72
C CYS A 7 3.79 5.73 10.82
N SER A 8 4.55 4.65 10.92
CA SER A 8 5.79 4.56 11.70
C SER A 8 6.91 4.01 10.82
N PHE A 9 8.17 4.22 11.18
CA PHE A 9 9.30 3.88 10.34
C PHE A 9 10.38 3.13 11.13
N ASP A 10 11.17 2.35 10.39
CA ASP A 10 12.38 1.74 10.92
C ASP A 10 13.41 2.77 11.41
N LYS A 11 14.27 2.35 12.32
CA LYS A 11 15.42 3.16 12.71
C LYS A 11 16.37 3.32 11.51
N GLY A 12 16.74 4.56 11.21
CA GLY A 12 17.60 4.90 10.08
C GLY A 12 16.92 4.76 8.71
N PHE A 13 15.58 4.80 8.70
CA PHE A 13 14.75 4.71 7.51
C PHE A 13 15.27 5.53 6.33
N ASP A 14 15.51 6.81 6.57
CA ASP A 14 15.96 7.81 5.60
C ASP A 14 17.30 7.43 4.97
N ARG A 15 18.29 7.05 5.80
CA ARG A 15 19.62 6.65 5.35
C ARG A 15 19.55 5.41 4.47
N LYS A 16 18.83 4.38 4.93
CA LYS A 16 18.67 3.11 4.19
C LYS A 16 17.95 3.30 2.85
N MET A 17 17.00 4.22 2.78
CA MET A 17 16.36 4.59 1.51
C MET A 17 17.33 5.33 0.59
N LEU A 18 18.05 6.33 1.10
CA LEU A 18 19.02 7.10 0.31
C LEU A 18 20.19 6.23 -0.19
N GLU A 19 20.66 5.27 0.61
CA GLU A 19 21.66 4.28 0.21
C GLU A 19 21.15 3.43 -0.97
N ALA A 20 19.89 2.97 -0.91
CA ALA A 20 19.29 2.24 -2.02
C ALA A 20 19.13 3.10 -3.29
N PHE A 21 18.88 4.41 -3.18
CA PHE A 21 18.90 5.32 -4.33
C PHE A 21 20.30 5.47 -4.93
N LYS A 22 21.37 5.47 -4.12
CA LYS A 22 22.75 5.45 -4.64
C LYS A 22 23.05 4.17 -5.43
N GLU A 23 22.53 3.04 -4.98
CA GLU A 23 22.68 1.73 -5.68
C GLU A 23 21.87 1.65 -6.98
N THR A 24 20.66 2.23 -7.00
CA THR A 24 19.68 2.03 -8.10
C THR A 24 19.59 3.17 -9.11
N GLY A 25 20.12 4.34 -8.75
CA GLY A 25 19.94 5.59 -9.48
C GLY A 25 18.56 6.21 -9.30
N ASP A 26 18.36 7.37 -9.91
CA ASP A 26 17.18 8.22 -9.67
C ASP A 26 15.94 7.83 -10.50
N ASN A 27 16.07 6.90 -11.44
CA ASN A 27 14.97 6.45 -12.29
C ASN A 27 14.10 5.37 -11.63
N VAL A 28 13.81 5.55 -10.34
CA VAL A 28 13.02 4.61 -9.53
C VAL A 28 12.01 5.32 -8.64
N THR A 29 10.90 4.64 -8.38
CA THR A 29 10.03 4.93 -7.24
C THR A 29 10.17 3.77 -6.26
N MET A 30 10.54 4.07 -5.03
CA MET A 30 10.88 3.06 -4.05
C MET A 30 9.92 3.10 -2.86
N VAL A 31 9.50 1.93 -2.39
CA VAL A 31 8.76 1.74 -1.15
C VAL A 31 9.55 0.84 -0.21
N PRO A 32 9.42 0.99 1.11
CA PRO A 32 9.96 0.05 2.08
C PRO A 32 9.05 -1.18 2.22
N THR A 33 9.52 -2.25 2.85
CA THR A 33 8.64 -3.31 3.34
C THR A 33 7.51 -2.72 4.19
N MET A 34 6.26 -3.01 3.84
CA MET A 34 5.10 -2.53 4.60
C MET A 34 4.78 -3.48 5.74
N ARG A 35 4.54 -2.92 6.92
CA ARG A 35 4.09 -3.61 8.14
C ARG A 35 2.75 -3.05 8.60
N ASN A 36 2.08 -3.78 9.49
CA ASN A 36 0.91 -3.26 10.19
C ASN A 36 1.33 -2.47 11.43
N LEU A 37 0.85 -1.23 11.58
CA LEU A 37 1.05 -0.42 12.78
C LEU A 37 0.01 -0.79 13.85
N TRP A 38 0.51 -1.29 14.96
CA TRP A 38 -0.23 -1.39 16.22
C TRP A 38 -0.10 -0.07 16.98
N ALA A 39 -1.03 0.86 16.74
CA ALA A 39 -1.01 2.19 17.30
C ALA A 39 -1.43 2.22 18.77
N PHE A 40 -2.47 1.47 19.16
CA PHE A 40 -2.98 1.44 20.54
C PHE A 40 -3.72 0.14 20.88
N ASP A 41 -3.93 -0.06 22.18
CA ASP A 41 -4.94 -0.96 22.72
C ASP A 41 -6.09 -0.17 23.32
N TRP A 42 -7.30 -0.72 23.27
CA TRP A 42 -8.36 -0.34 24.19
C TRP A 42 -8.12 -0.97 25.55
N LYS A 43 -8.23 -0.20 26.64
CA LYS A 43 -8.13 -0.68 28.03
C LYS A 43 -9.43 -0.39 28.76
N CYS A 44 -10.07 -1.41 29.32
CA CYS A 44 -11.17 -1.23 30.27
C CYS A 44 -10.64 -0.70 31.61
N MET A 45 -11.22 0.39 32.09
CA MET A 45 -10.81 1.01 33.36
C MET A 45 -11.37 0.29 34.59
N LYS A 46 -12.34 -0.62 34.43
CA LYS A 46 -12.88 -1.45 35.52
C LYS A 46 -12.07 -2.72 35.75
N CYS A 47 -11.87 -3.53 34.71
CA CYS A 47 -11.19 -4.83 34.83
C CYS A 47 -9.74 -4.83 34.35
N GLY A 48 -9.28 -3.76 33.69
CA GLY A 48 -7.92 -3.69 33.14
C GLY A 48 -7.69 -4.46 31.84
N LYS A 49 -8.68 -5.22 31.34
CA LYS A 49 -8.61 -5.96 30.08
C LYS A 49 -8.19 -5.05 28.94
N LYS A 50 -7.28 -5.53 28.10
CA LYS A 50 -6.84 -4.86 26.88
C LYS A 50 -7.22 -5.67 25.65
N TRP A 51 -7.50 -4.97 24.56
CA TRP A 51 -7.68 -5.58 23.25
C TRP A 51 -7.21 -4.63 22.15
N TYR A 52 -6.92 -5.24 20.99
CA TYR A 52 -6.32 -4.58 19.85
C TYR A 52 -7.15 -3.40 19.34
N GLN A 53 -6.48 -2.43 18.69
CA GLN A 53 -7.10 -1.28 18.06
C GLN A 53 -8.30 -1.64 17.16
N GLY A 54 -9.27 -0.75 17.13
CA GLY A 54 -10.53 -0.89 16.41
C GLY A 54 -11.49 0.24 16.77
N PRO A 55 -12.77 0.12 16.37
CA PRO A 55 -13.82 1.06 16.75
C PRO A 55 -13.87 1.30 18.25
N THR A 56 -14.36 2.48 18.66
CA THR A 56 -14.56 2.77 20.08
C THR A 56 -15.52 1.74 20.68
N PRO A 57 -15.07 1.01 21.72
CA PRO A 57 -15.84 -0.07 22.28
C PRO A 57 -17.03 0.45 23.06
N THR A 58 -18.16 -0.24 22.90
CA THR A 58 -19.39 -0.02 23.68
C THR A 58 -19.53 -0.98 24.86
N LYS A 59 -18.77 -2.09 24.84
CA LYS A 59 -18.77 -3.15 25.87
C LYS A 59 -17.35 -3.67 26.11
N CYS A 60 -17.08 -4.15 27.32
CA CYS A 60 -15.79 -4.75 27.64
C CYS A 60 -15.64 -6.13 26.98
N ALA A 61 -14.45 -6.43 26.48
CA ALA A 61 -14.12 -7.74 25.89
C ALA A 61 -13.77 -8.83 26.93
N GLU A 62 -13.99 -8.58 28.22
CA GLU A 62 -13.75 -9.56 29.29
C GLU A 62 -15.03 -10.33 29.59
N ASN A 63 -15.00 -11.66 29.42
CA ASN A 63 -16.17 -12.53 29.56
C ASN A 63 -16.17 -13.33 30.87
N ASN A 64 -15.06 -13.33 31.62
CA ASN A 64 -14.95 -14.01 32.91
C ASN A 64 -14.26 -13.10 33.94
N PHE A 65 -14.95 -12.02 34.31
CA PHE A 65 -14.42 -11.01 35.20
C PHE A 65 -14.10 -11.60 36.58
N LYS A 66 -12.82 -11.60 36.97
CA LYS A 66 -12.33 -12.13 38.26
C LYS A 66 -12.75 -13.58 38.56
N GLY A 67 -12.92 -14.42 37.54
CA GLY A 67 -13.28 -15.83 37.74
C GLY A 67 -14.74 -16.07 38.14
N THR A 68 -15.60 -15.06 38.03
CA THR A 68 -17.04 -15.14 38.39
C THR A 68 -17.90 -15.90 37.38
N GLY A 69 -17.36 -16.23 36.20
CA GLY A 69 -18.12 -16.74 35.06
C GLY A 69 -18.98 -15.68 34.36
N GLN A 70 -18.90 -14.41 34.76
CA GLN A 70 -19.70 -13.31 34.22
C GLN A 70 -18.85 -12.28 33.45
N PRO A 71 -19.41 -11.63 32.41
CA PRO A 71 -18.71 -10.60 31.67
C PRO A 71 -18.50 -9.33 32.51
N CYS A 72 -17.44 -8.59 32.18
CA CYS A 72 -17.21 -7.27 32.75
C CYS A 72 -18.21 -6.25 32.16
N ASP A 73 -18.93 -5.56 33.03
CA ASP A 73 -19.88 -4.48 32.74
C ASP A 73 -19.22 -3.09 32.67
N GLY A 74 -17.89 -3.02 32.60
CA GLY A 74 -17.15 -1.76 32.52
C GLY A 74 -17.49 -0.97 31.25
N LYS A 75 -17.81 0.32 31.41
CA LYS A 75 -18.20 1.24 30.31
C LYS A 75 -17.17 2.34 30.01
N ASN A 76 -16.12 2.45 30.82
CA ASN A 76 -15.07 3.44 30.64
C ASN A 76 -13.82 2.78 30.02
N PHE A 77 -13.46 3.23 28.83
CA PHE A 77 -12.36 2.69 28.04
C PHE A 77 -11.37 3.80 27.68
N LYS A 78 -10.08 3.53 27.84
CA LYS A 78 -9.01 4.45 27.44
C LYS A 78 -8.09 3.78 26.42
N ARG A 79 -7.57 4.58 25.48
CA ARG A 79 -6.52 4.12 24.57
C ARG A 79 -5.19 4.06 25.32
N LYS A 80 -4.56 2.91 25.34
CA LYS A 80 -3.16 2.75 25.72
C LYS A 80 -2.34 2.81 24.44
N MET A 81 -1.58 3.88 24.25
CA MET A 81 -0.71 4.01 23.09
C MET A 81 0.38 2.93 23.10
N MET A 82 0.60 2.33 21.94
CA MET A 82 1.58 1.24 21.72
C MET A 82 2.60 1.66 20.66
N TRP A 83 2.12 2.11 19.50
CA TRP A 83 2.91 2.59 18.35
C TRP A 83 4.03 1.61 17.89
N VAL A 84 3.67 0.34 17.71
CA VAL A 84 4.59 -0.73 17.33
C VAL A 84 4.36 -1.15 15.88
N GLY A 85 5.40 -1.04 15.04
CA GLY A 85 5.41 -1.65 13.71
C GLY A 85 5.55 -3.16 13.81
N LYS A 86 4.45 -3.91 13.64
CA LYS A 86 4.43 -5.36 13.82
C LYS A 86 5.39 -6.03 12.85
N SER A 87 6.19 -6.99 13.32
CA SER A 87 7.10 -7.76 12.46
C SER A 87 6.36 -8.61 11.42
N ASN A 88 5.09 -8.97 11.69
CA ASN A 88 4.21 -9.72 10.79
C ASN A 88 2.75 -9.21 10.87
N PRO A 89 1.99 -9.24 9.77
CA PRO A 89 2.42 -9.60 8.41
C PRO A 89 3.33 -8.52 7.79
N GLN A 90 4.04 -8.91 6.72
CA GLN A 90 4.78 -8.00 5.85
C GLN A 90 4.21 -8.07 4.44
N SER A 91 4.14 -6.93 3.76
CA SER A 91 3.74 -6.84 2.36
C SER A 91 4.87 -6.26 1.54
N ASN A 92 5.27 -7.02 0.52
CA ASN A 92 6.49 -6.77 -0.25
C ASN A 92 6.30 -6.86 -1.76
N SER A 93 5.08 -7.10 -2.23
CA SER A 93 4.77 -7.20 -3.66
C SER A 93 3.30 -6.86 -3.88
N TYR A 94 3.05 -6.05 -4.91
CA TYR A 94 1.75 -5.47 -5.21
C TYR A 94 1.49 -5.50 -6.71
N CYS A 95 0.22 -5.61 -7.07
CA CYS A 95 -0.25 -5.46 -8.43
C CYS A 95 -1.63 -4.79 -8.46
N PHE A 96 -2.28 -4.81 -9.61
CA PHE A 96 -3.65 -4.40 -9.79
C PHE A 96 -4.31 -5.35 -10.79
N ASP A 97 -5.64 -5.42 -10.79
CA ASP A 97 -6.42 -6.24 -11.72
C ASP A 97 -6.94 -5.43 -12.93
N ALA A 98 -7.67 -6.09 -13.84
CA ALA A 98 -8.23 -5.48 -15.04
C ALA A 98 -9.29 -4.39 -14.76
N THR A 99 -9.71 -4.20 -13.50
CA THR A 99 -10.72 -3.21 -13.05
C THR A 99 -10.11 -2.06 -12.24
N PRO A 100 -8.94 -1.57 -12.70
CA PRO A 100 -7.85 -1.02 -11.88
C PRO A 100 -8.10 -1.03 -10.37
N HIS A 101 -8.12 -2.22 -9.78
CA HIS A 101 -8.23 -2.39 -8.33
C HIS A 101 -6.93 -3.01 -7.78
N PHE A 102 -6.43 -2.41 -6.71
CA PHE A 102 -5.18 -2.78 -6.06
C PHE A 102 -5.25 -4.21 -5.48
N GLN A 103 -4.13 -4.94 -5.59
CA GLN A 103 -3.99 -6.30 -5.07
C GLN A 103 -2.61 -6.48 -4.41
N TYR A 104 -2.58 -7.30 -3.36
CA TYR A 104 -1.32 -7.88 -2.89
C TYR A 104 -0.92 -9.04 -3.81
N PHE A 105 0.38 -9.18 -4.09
CA PHE A 105 0.88 -10.12 -5.10
C PHE A 105 1.95 -11.07 -4.53
N ASN A 106 1.53 -11.88 -3.56
CA ASN A 106 2.40 -12.83 -2.84
C ASN A 106 2.91 -13.97 -3.73
N GLU A 107 2.25 -14.25 -4.85
CA GLU A 107 2.69 -15.24 -5.83
C GLU A 107 3.99 -14.81 -6.51
N TYR A 108 4.16 -13.50 -6.77
CA TYR A 108 5.40 -12.96 -7.35
C TYR A 108 6.61 -13.15 -6.42
N THR A 109 6.41 -13.09 -5.11
CA THR A 109 7.51 -13.25 -4.14
C THR A 109 8.10 -14.66 -4.12
N LYS A 110 7.44 -15.63 -4.76
CA LYS A 110 7.88 -17.03 -4.84
C LYS A 110 8.76 -17.31 -6.06
N ARG A 111 8.80 -16.39 -7.03
CA ARG A 111 9.48 -16.59 -8.31
C ARG A 111 11.01 -16.50 -8.17
N PRO A 112 11.78 -17.22 -9.00
CA PRO A 112 13.24 -17.23 -8.93
C PRO A 112 13.86 -15.83 -9.02
N GLU A 113 13.42 -15.01 -9.97
CA GLU A 113 13.94 -13.66 -10.20
C GLU A 113 13.74 -12.73 -8.99
N TYR A 114 12.61 -12.88 -8.29
CA TYR A 114 12.34 -12.13 -7.06
C TYR A 114 13.29 -12.56 -5.94
N LYS A 115 13.46 -13.88 -5.74
CA LYS A 115 14.32 -14.43 -4.69
C LYS A 115 15.79 -14.06 -4.92
N GLU A 116 16.23 -14.14 -6.16
CA GLU A 116 17.58 -13.74 -6.57
C GLU A 116 17.82 -12.24 -6.29
N ALA A 117 16.89 -11.37 -6.67
CA ALA A 117 17.00 -9.94 -6.42
C ALA A 117 17.03 -9.62 -4.91
N LEU A 118 16.17 -10.30 -4.13
CA LEU A 118 16.13 -10.19 -2.68
C LEU A 118 17.46 -10.60 -2.03
N GLU A 119 18.01 -11.73 -2.44
CA GLU A 119 19.27 -12.26 -1.88
C GLU A 119 20.46 -11.38 -2.26
N LYS A 120 20.56 -10.97 -3.53
CA LYS A 120 21.71 -10.22 -4.03
C LYS A 120 21.75 -8.77 -3.55
N THR A 121 20.59 -8.12 -3.49
CA THR A 121 20.53 -6.65 -3.30
C THR A 121 19.68 -6.22 -2.13
N GLY A 122 18.75 -7.06 -1.66
CA GLY A 122 17.71 -6.64 -0.73
C GLY A 122 16.68 -5.69 -1.36
N LEU A 123 16.64 -5.58 -2.70
CA LEU A 123 15.71 -4.75 -3.46
C LEU A 123 14.96 -5.64 -4.46
N THR A 124 13.64 -5.55 -4.51
CA THR A 124 12.82 -6.34 -5.44
C THR A 124 11.89 -5.44 -6.23
N GLU A 125 11.61 -5.79 -7.48
CA GLU A 125 10.61 -5.07 -8.26
C GLU A 125 9.18 -5.37 -7.76
N THR A 126 8.23 -4.48 -8.07
CA THR A 126 6.80 -4.69 -7.82
C THR A 126 5.98 -4.02 -8.93
N ALA A 127 4.89 -4.65 -9.36
CA ALA A 127 4.07 -4.11 -10.45
C ALA A 127 3.29 -2.85 -10.04
N SER A 128 2.93 -2.76 -8.77
CA SER A 128 2.21 -1.64 -8.16
C SER A 128 2.81 -1.24 -6.81
N LEU A 129 2.16 -0.33 -6.10
CA LEU A 129 2.40 -0.02 -4.69
C LEU A 129 1.09 0.35 -3.99
N GLN A 130 1.05 0.29 -2.66
CA GLN A 130 -0.18 0.53 -1.90
C GLN A 130 -0.61 2.01 -1.91
N GLY A 131 0.33 2.94 -1.86
CA GLY A 131 0.09 4.39 -1.99
C GLY A 131 0.35 5.19 -0.69
N SER A 132 0.26 4.54 0.47
CA SER A 132 0.44 5.20 1.77
C SER A 132 1.87 5.58 2.12
N CYS A 133 2.87 5.10 1.37
CA CYS A 133 4.26 5.50 1.53
C CYS A 133 5.05 5.19 0.25
N PHE A 134 5.74 6.20 -0.29
CA PHE A 134 6.73 6.02 -1.35
C PHE A 134 7.76 7.16 -1.38
N MET A 135 8.90 6.88 -2.01
CA MET A 135 9.96 7.84 -2.26
C MET A 135 10.36 7.81 -3.73
N CYS A 136 10.56 8.99 -4.30
CA CYS A 136 11.15 9.24 -5.61
C CYS A 136 11.90 10.57 -5.51
N THR A 137 12.74 10.88 -6.50
CA THR A 137 13.37 12.20 -6.58
C THR A 137 12.33 13.29 -6.84
N ARG A 138 12.63 14.51 -6.39
CA ARG A 138 11.77 15.67 -6.64
C ARG A 138 11.54 15.87 -8.13
N ASP A 139 12.58 15.72 -8.94
CA ASP A 139 12.49 15.88 -10.39
C ASP A 139 11.55 14.85 -11.02
N LYS A 140 11.61 13.58 -10.59
CA LYS A 140 10.67 12.55 -11.05
C LYS A 140 9.24 12.83 -10.61
N TYR A 141 9.04 13.29 -9.38
CA TYR A 141 7.72 13.66 -8.87
C TYR A 141 7.03 14.67 -9.79
N TRP A 142 7.73 15.75 -10.16
CA TRP A 142 7.18 16.79 -11.03
C TRP A 142 7.13 16.37 -12.49
N LYS A 143 8.19 15.73 -13.01
CA LYS A 143 8.24 15.28 -14.40
C LYS A 143 7.10 14.33 -14.74
N LEU A 144 6.79 13.40 -13.84
CA LEU A 144 5.73 12.42 -14.03
C LEU A 144 4.37 12.89 -13.53
N GLU A 145 4.30 14.08 -12.91
CA GLU A 145 3.07 14.59 -12.27
C GLU A 145 2.47 13.56 -11.32
N LEU A 146 3.30 12.99 -10.43
CA LEU A 146 2.85 11.99 -9.46
C LEU A 146 1.87 12.64 -8.47
N CYS A 147 0.82 11.89 -8.10
CA CYS A 147 -0.27 12.40 -7.26
C CYS A 147 -1.04 13.55 -7.92
N ASP A 148 -1.38 13.40 -9.20
CA ASP A 148 -2.19 14.39 -9.91
C ASP A 148 -3.58 14.48 -9.27
N GLU A 149 -3.90 15.62 -8.66
CA GLU A 149 -5.19 15.87 -8.00
C GLU A 149 -6.36 15.78 -8.98
N LYS A 150 -6.11 15.94 -10.30
CA LYS A 150 -7.12 15.74 -11.33
C LYS A 150 -7.57 14.29 -11.45
N LEU A 151 -6.85 13.29 -10.95
CA LEU A 151 -7.34 11.91 -10.87
C LEU A 151 -8.58 11.81 -9.98
N GLY A 152 -8.67 12.67 -8.96
CA GLY A 152 -9.76 12.69 -8.01
C GLY A 152 -9.46 11.84 -6.77
N ASN A 153 -10.53 11.41 -6.11
CA ASN A 153 -10.44 10.87 -4.76
C ASN A 153 -9.90 9.41 -4.71
N TRP A 154 -9.76 8.94 -3.47
CA TRP A 154 -9.26 7.68 -2.96
C TRP A 154 -9.38 6.43 -3.86
N GLY A 155 -8.36 5.56 -3.79
CA GLY A 155 -8.40 4.17 -4.28
C GLY A 155 -7.28 3.79 -5.24
N ASN A 156 -6.80 4.72 -6.08
CA ASN A 156 -5.90 4.38 -7.19
C ASN A 156 -4.58 5.18 -7.25
N GLN A 157 -4.26 6.01 -6.25
CA GLN A 157 -2.98 6.75 -6.22
C GLN A 157 -1.77 5.80 -6.32
N GLY A 158 -1.81 4.66 -5.63
CA GLY A 158 -0.72 3.69 -5.71
C GLY A 158 -0.53 3.12 -7.12
N ILE A 159 -1.63 2.84 -7.82
CA ILE A 159 -1.62 2.39 -9.22
C ILE A 159 -1.09 3.51 -10.12
N GLU A 160 -1.58 4.73 -9.98
CA GLU A 160 -1.10 5.89 -10.74
C GLU A 160 0.42 6.04 -10.61
N VAL A 161 0.91 6.12 -9.38
CA VAL A 161 2.34 6.36 -9.13
C VAL A 161 3.19 5.24 -9.73
N ALA A 162 2.78 3.98 -9.53
CA ALA A 162 3.52 2.84 -10.04
C ALA A 162 3.50 2.77 -11.56
N VAL A 163 2.33 2.90 -12.19
CA VAL A 163 2.17 2.81 -13.64
C VAL A 163 2.85 3.98 -14.33
N LYS A 164 2.75 5.22 -13.81
CA LYS A 164 3.52 6.35 -14.36
C LYS A 164 5.03 6.10 -14.28
N THR A 165 5.50 5.53 -13.17
CA THR A 165 6.93 5.19 -13.03
C THR A 165 7.35 4.16 -14.07
N TRP A 166 6.61 3.05 -14.19
CA TRP A 166 6.93 1.97 -15.13
C TRP A 166 6.82 2.39 -16.60
N LEU A 167 5.70 3.00 -16.98
CA LEU A 167 5.44 3.34 -18.38
C LEU A 167 6.32 4.47 -18.88
N SER A 168 6.95 5.26 -18.01
CA SER A 168 7.97 6.26 -18.39
C SER A 168 9.41 5.70 -18.41
N GLY A 169 9.57 4.38 -18.32
CA GLY A 169 10.85 3.68 -18.38
C GLY A 169 11.59 3.62 -17.03
N GLY A 170 10.92 3.94 -15.92
CA GLY A 170 11.45 3.77 -14.57
C GLY A 170 11.15 2.39 -13.99
N ARG A 171 11.54 2.17 -12.73
CA ARG A 171 11.25 0.95 -11.97
C ARG A 171 10.57 1.25 -10.64
N VAL A 172 9.67 0.37 -10.22
CA VAL A 172 9.09 0.43 -8.87
C VAL A 172 9.71 -0.66 -8.02
N LEU A 173 10.33 -0.27 -6.90
CA LEU A 173 11.15 -1.15 -6.06
C LEU A 173 10.63 -1.21 -4.63
N VAL A 174 10.79 -2.37 -4.01
CA VAL A 174 10.64 -2.58 -2.56
C VAL A 174 12.03 -2.71 -1.94
N ASN A 175 12.33 -1.90 -0.94
CA ASN A 175 13.54 -1.98 -0.14
C ASN A 175 13.30 -2.78 1.14
N HIS A 176 13.93 -3.95 1.23
CA HIS A 176 13.78 -4.90 2.33
C HIS A 176 14.73 -4.62 3.50
N LYS A 177 15.70 -3.70 3.33
CA LYS A 177 16.65 -3.30 4.38
C LYS A 177 15.99 -2.41 5.45
N THR A 178 14.80 -1.89 5.17
CA THR A 178 14.02 -0.97 6.01
C THR A 178 12.52 -1.27 5.90
N TRP A 179 11.72 -0.67 6.78
CA TRP A 179 10.27 -0.85 6.79
C TRP A 179 9.53 0.44 7.16
N TYR A 180 8.27 0.51 6.76
CA TYR A 180 7.29 1.43 7.33
C TYR A 180 6.08 0.61 7.82
N ALA A 181 5.39 1.11 8.83
CA ALA A 181 4.21 0.48 9.38
C ALA A 181 3.01 1.41 9.21
N HIS A 182 1.91 0.89 8.66
CA HIS A 182 0.69 1.64 8.38
C HIS A 182 -0.47 1.20 9.28
N MET A 183 -1.23 2.14 9.83
CA MET A 183 -2.41 1.84 10.64
C MET A 183 -3.65 1.68 9.76
N PHE A 184 -3.99 0.44 9.39
CA PHE A 184 -5.20 0.16 8.62
C PHE A 184 -6.49 0.47 9.40
N ARG A 185 -7.30 1.37 8.83
CA ARG A 185 -8.59 1.85 9.37
C ARG A 185 -9.78 1.27 8.60
N THR A 186 -9.85 -0.06 8.51
CA THR A 186 -10.82 -0.79 7.66
C THR A 186 -12.02 -1.36 8.43
N GLN A 187 -12.12 -1.12 9.74
CA GLN A 187 -13.15 -1.74 10.60
C GLN A 187 -14.46 -0.94 10.67
N GLY A 188 -14.54 0.23 10.02
CA GLY A 188 -15.74 1.09 10.04
C GLY A 188 -15.95 1.82 11.37
N GLY A 189 -17.17 2.36 11.54
CA GLY A 189 -17.50 3.22 12.68
C GLY A 189 -16.57 4.44 12.76
N ASP A 190 -16.15 4.79 13.99
CA ASP A 190 -15.19 5.87 14.25
C ASP A 190 -13.72 5.46 14.00
N PHE A 191 -13.48 4.19 13.65
CA PHE A 191 -12.18 3.67 13.21
C PHE A 191 -12.14 3.36 11.70
N GLY A 192 -13.03 4.01 10.94
CA GLY A 192 -13.02 4.10 9.48
C GLY A 192 -12.30 5.34 8.97
N PHE A 193 -12.57 5.76 7.74
CA PHE A 193 -12.02 7.00 7.17
C PHE A 193 -12.51 8.25 7.91
N PRO A 194 -11.66 9.28 8.09
CA PRO A 194 -12.04 10.50 8.81
C PRO A 194 -12.86 11.50 7.96
N TYR A 195 -13.25 11.13 6.75
CA TYR A 195 -14.01 11.94 5.80
C TYR A 195 -14.97 11.04 5.01
N PRO A 196 -16.10 11.60 4.49
CA PRO A 196 -17.02 10.84 3.67
C PRO A 196 -16.35 10.38 2.37
N GLN A 197 -16.71 9.18 1.91
CA GLN A 197 -16.29 8.68 0.60
C GLN A 197 -17.51 8.52 -0.30
N SER A 198 -17.49 9.22 -1.43
CA SER A 198 -18.53 9.11 -2.45
C SER A 198 -18.19 8.02 -3.45
N GLY A 199 -19.08 7.04 -3.65
CA GLY A 199 -18.92 6.01 -4.68
C GLY A 199 -18.77 6.59 -6.09
N ASN A 200 -19.40 7.74 -6.37
CA ASN A 200 -19.28 8.44 -7.65
C ASN A 200 -17.87 9.01 -7.87
N GLU A 201 -17.21 9.49 -6.80
CA GLU A 201 -15.83 9.99 -6.89
C GLU A 201 -14.85 8.85 -7.13
N VAL A 202 -15.05 7.72 -6.44
CA VAL A 202 -14.26 6.50 -6.64
C VAL A 202 -14.42 5.99 -8.09
N ALA A 203 -15.65 5.96 -8.61
CA ALA A 203 -15.91 5.55 -9.99
C ALA A 203 -15.25 6.50 -11.01
N ARG A 204 -15.27 7.82 -10.76
CA ARG A 204 -14.60 8.82 -11.61
C ARG A 204 -13.08 8.64 -11.60
N CYS A 205 -12.49 8.36 -10.44
CA CYS A 205 -11.06 8.07 -10.31
C CYS A 205 -10.68 6.81 -11.10
N LYS A 206 -11.44 5.72 -10.94
CA LYS A 206 -11.24 4.49 -11.71
C LYS A 206 -11.33 4.72 -13.22
N LYS A 207 -12.32 5.49 -13.68
CA LYS A 207 -12.45 5.83 -15.11
C LYS A 207 -11.21 6.57 -15.62
N ARG A 208 -10.75 7.61 -14.92
CA ARG A 208 -9.55 8.36 -15.33
C ARG A 208 -8.29 7.50 -15.39
N VAL A 209 -8.12 6.57 -14.45
CA VAL A 209 -7.02 5.60 -14.46
C VAL A 209 -7.10 4.66 -15.67
N ARG A 210 -8.31 4.23 -16.06
CA ARG A 210 -8.50 3.46 -17.30
C ARG A 210 -8.14 4.31 -18.52
N ASP A 211 -8.69 5.51 -18.63
CA ASP A 211 -8.44 6.42 -19.75
C ASP A 211 -6.92 6.66 -19.92
N LEU A 212 -6.21 6.97 -18.83
CA LEU A 212 -4.78 7.27 -18.87
C LEU A 212 -3.93 6.06 -19.27
N PHE A 213 -4.16 4.89 -18.67
CA PHE A 213 -3.22 3.77 -18.77
C PHE A 213 -3.72 2.59 -19.60
N PHE A 214 -5.01 2.27 -19.53
CA PHE A 214 -5.59 1.14 -20.25
C PHE A 214 -5.93 1.51 -21.69
N GLU A 215 -6.29 2.77 -21.93
CA GLU A 215 -6.54 3.33 -23.27
C GLU A 215 -5.32 4.07 -23.83
N GLY A 216 -4.16 4.02 -23.14
CA GLY A 216 -2.90 4.57 -23.63
C GLY A 216 -2.87 6.10 -23.79
N LYS A 217 -3.73 6.86 -23.11
CA LYS A 217 -3.84 8.32 -23.27
C LYS A 217 -2.79 9.12 -22.49
N TRP A 218 -1.96 8.47 -21.69
CA TRP A 218 -0.90 9.17 -20.96
C TRP A 218 0.30 9.47 -21.88
N ASP A 219 0.49 10.76 -22.17
CA ASP A 219 1.44 11.32 -23.15
C ASP A 219 2.92 11.08 -22.84
N LYS A 220 3.25 10.74 -21.58
CA LYS A 220 4.62 10.46 -21.14
C LYS A 220 4.99 8.98 -21.14
N ALA A 221 4.10 8.11 -21.60
CA ALA A 221 4.37 6.68 -21.72
C ALA A 221 5.37 6.40 -22.86
N VAL A 222 6.46 5.70 -22.55
CA VAL A 222 7.41 5.10 -23.51
C VAL A 222 7.18 3.59 -23.68
N HIS A 223 6.36 3.00 -22.81
CA HIS A 223 5.92 1.61 -22.89
C HIS A 223 4.39 1.53 -22.76
N PRO A 224 3.73 0.57 -23.44
CA PRO A 224 2.34 0.25 -23.16
C PRO A 224 2.11 -0.41 -21.82
N LEU A 225 0.85 -0.41 -21.38
CA LEU A 225 0.41 -1.20 -20.24
C LEU A 225 0.63 -2.71 -20.45
N SER A 226 0.50 -3.22 -21.68
CA SER A 226 0.77 -4.63 -22.02
C SER A 226 2.20 -5.03 -21.67
N TRP A 227 3.18 -4.18 -21.95
CA TRP A 227 4.59 -4.41 -21.60
C TRP A 227 4.78 -4.61 -20.08
N LEU A 228 4.14 -3.77 -19.27
CA LEU A 228 4.20 -3.91 -17.80
C LEU A 228 3.54 -5.21 -17.35
N LEU A 229 2.39 -5.54 -17.93
CA LEU A 229 1.65 -6.75 -17.60
C LEU A 229 2.43 -8.02 -17.96
N GLU A 230 3.12 -8.03 -19.11
CA GLU A 230 3.99 -9.12 -19.54
C GLU A 230 5.19 -9.31 -18.61
N LYS A 231 5.83 -8.20 -18.20
CA LYS A 231 6.95 -8.24 -17.26
C LYS A 231 6.62 -8.96 -15.95
N PHE A 232 5.38 -8.85 -15.48
CA PHE A 232 4.91 -9.48 -14.25
C PHE A 232 3.92 -10.63 -14.48
N TRP A 233 3.84 -11.16 -15.72
CA TRP A 233 2.74 -12.02 -16.18
C TRP A 233 2.40 -13.18 -15.24
N LEU A 234 1.15 -13.64 -15.27
CA LEU A 234 0.44 -14.32 -14.19
C LEU A 234 0.09 -13.35 -13.04
N VAL A 235 -0.32 -12.14 -13.41
CA VAL A 235 -0.81 -11.11 -12.49
C VAL A 235 -2.22 -11.47 -12.05
N LYS A 236 -2.45 -11.48 -10.74
CA LYS A 236 -3.76 -11.76 -10.13
C LYS A 236 -4.84 -10.84 -10.71
N GLY A 237 -5.94 -11.41 -11.18
CA GLY A 237 -7.10 -10.67 -11.72
C GLY A 237 -6.97 -10.23 -13.18
N TRP A 238 -6.02 -10.79 -13.92
CA TRP A 238 -5.89 -10.64 -15.38
C TRP A 238 -6.07 -11.98 -16.08
N THR A 239 -6.72 -11.96 -17.24
CA THR A 239 -6.84 -13.10 -18.15
C THR A 239 -5.96 -12.92 -19.39
N GLN A 240 -5.66 -14.00 -20.10
CA GLN A 240 -4.95 -13.93 -21.38
C GLN A 240 -5.69 -13.03 -22.38
N GLU A 241 -7.03 -13.08 -22.39
CA GLU A 241 -7.86 -12.23 -23.25
C GLU A 241 -7.66 -10.73 -22.95
N ASP A 242 -7.52 -10.36 -21.66
CA ASP A 242 -7.26 -8.97 -21.27
C ASP A 242 -5.89 -8.49 -21.78
N LEU A 243 -4.85 -9.35 -21.68
CA LEU A 243 -3.53 -9.03 -22.21
C LEU A 243 -3.57 -8.87 -23.73
N ASP A 244 -4.24 -9.78 -24.43
CA ASP A 244 -4.36 -9.73 -25.89
C ASP A 244 -5.11 -8.48 -26.36
N LYS A 245 -6.13 -8.04 -25.61
CA LYS A 245 -6.83 -6.76 -25.84
C LYS A 245 -5.88 -5.57 -25.67
N LEU A 246 -5.07 -5.55 -24.61
CA LEU A 246 -4.11 -4.46 -24.41
C LEU A 246 -3.06 -4.39 -25.53
N LYS A 247 -2.59 -5.54 -26.02
CA LYS A 247 -1.63 -5.60 -27.13
C LYS A 247 -2.20 -5.07 -28.44
N LYS A 248 -3.50 -5.23 -28.68
CA LYS A 248 -4.17 -4.69 -29.89
C LYS A 248 -4.39 -3.18 -29.83
N ASN A 249 -4.41 -2.61 -28.63
CA ASN A 249 -4.61 -1.18 -28.39
C ASN A 249 -3.30 -0.37 -28.37
N THR A 250 -2.16 -1.00 -28.67
CA THR A 250 -0.85 -0.34 -28.77
C THR A 250 -0.29 -0.43 -30.17
#